data_AF-A0A1A8YIG7-F1
#
_entry.id   AF-A0A1A8YIG7-F1
#
_cell.length_a   1.000
_cell.length_b   1.000
_cell.length_c   1.000
_cell.angle_alpha   90.00
_cell.angle_beta   90.00
_cell.angle_gamma   90.00
#
_symmetry.space_group_name_H-M   'P 1'
#
loop_
_entity.id
_entity.type
_entity.pdbx_description
1 polymer ?
#
loop_
_entity_poly.entity_id
_entity_poly.type
_entity_poly.pdbx_seq_one_letter_code
_entity_poly.pdbx_strand_id
1 'polypeptide(L)'
;MYPLCTTAARGRANFAIRLPPECFLPRIDSLLLHVSPVRIISFWYIHSASTLCIARYPQLYGKMRILKNAANKCNLFHALTKRGINTGTKLNKVGGKCRYYTCTLNNNIRNFNPLIALRSVASSVVEKRKDNNEEEYMSNDDIISFFEDNKNMNIDKLYNLVKNISRKKIEERRKIVENEKFFNIIEEIENRISIMNTRYLCNFSLRLVSISINNDEIRKLLTKISENILKKMNVSPRDLVGICYALSLCNNMNEYFFEHVKKETISNIDAYTPTLLTQLLESMRLSQNLDVELTNLIVEKMCEEIDRFTTKDVTLALKTLSMAGIPRGFLIRRLCNLVFDNISHFHHSALINIIYNLTKLKFTTTNHIDVIYKNVEEHMDNCNVNTLCELLYTFYMNEINEEIKINKIFENINYDHFNTVKTAVLIDFIHASTYYNKYIEKEKLENLIDLLFKRNVPKSLTLIAKIREPIYFLSGDSSFKYDLNNVSPSWLNAMNDFLRIDHEKLQALKTFHEVQNILNSVAPNFKLNFVPLQITHSYSVDFIENEKKIIIDLDTIVRHTSFQIKHKYFENLGFKTAKIHFWKWRKCRSEKEQQNYLCDILYSVSDQKKNLEDINEGEKKINISQ
;
A
#
# COMPACT_ATOMS: atom_id res chain seq x y z
N MET A 1 -3.84 12.40 65.47
CA MET A 1 -5.04 11.56 65.64
C MET A 1 -5.25 10.72 64.38
N TYR A 2 -4.81 9.46 64.41
CA TYR A 2 -5.52 8.35 63.75
C TYR A 2 -6.79 8.05 64.57
N PRO A 3 -7.82 7.28 64.12
CA PRO A 3 -7.81 6.10 63.21
C PRO A 3 -9.02 6.05 62.21
N LEU A 4 -9.36 5.05 61.38
CA LEU A 4 -8.85 3.72 60.94
C LEU A 4 -9.65 3.24 59.69
N CYS A 5 -8.94 2.51 58.81
CA CYS A 5 -9.26 1.37 57.90
C CYS A 5 -10.71 0.85 57.68
N THR A 6 -11.08 0.36 56.48
CA THR A 6 -10.68 -0.95 55.86
C THR A 6 -11.15 -1.03 54.38
N THR A 7 -10.28 -1.17 53.34
CA THR A 7 -9.71 -2.36 52.61
C THR A 7 -10.62 -3.22 51.72
N ALA A 8 -10.32 -3.22 50.40
CA ALA A 8 -10.15 -4.35 49.42
C ALA A 8 -10.41 -3.84 47.97
N ALA A 9 -9.73 -4.17 46.87
CA ALA A 9 -8.45 -4.78 46.50
C ALA A 9 -8.18 -4.37 45.02
N ARG A 10 -6.92 -4.08 44.65
CA ARG A 10 -6.46 -3.67 43.29
C ARG A 10 -5.72 -4.81 42.59
N GLY A 11 -5.72 -4.80 41.26
CA GLY A 11 -4.75 -5.55 40.45
C GLY A 11 -4.78 -5.19 38.97
N ARG A 12 -3.98 -4.20 38.55
CA ARG A 12 -3.58 -3.93 37.15
C ARG A 12 -2.23 -4.59 36.91
N ALA A 13 -2.08 -5.35 35.82
CA ALA A 13 -0.80 -5.94 35.42
C ALA A 13 -0.18 -5.11 34.28
N ASN A 14 0.98 -4.54 34.57
CA ASN A 14 1.95 -3.99 33.61
C ASN A 14 2.77 -5.16 33.04
N PHE A 15 2.94 -5.22 31.72
CA PHE A 15 3.94 -6.10 31.09
C PHE A 15 5.19 -5.28 30.77
N ALA A 16 6.22 -5.47 31.59
CA ALA A 16 7.60 -5.10 31.31
C ALA A 16 8.33 -6.35 30.80
N ILE A 17 8.90 -6.27 29.59
CA ILE A 17 9.76 -7.31 29.04
C ILE A 17 11.15 -7.13 29.66
N ARG A 18 11.56 -8.10 30.50
CA ARG A 18 12.93 -8.24 30.99
C ARG A 18 13.79 -8.93 29.92
N LEU A 19 14.89 -8.28 29.54
CA LEU A 19 16.04 -8.91 28.89
C LEU A 19 16.83 -9.71 29.95
N PRO A 20 17.41 -10.89 29.62
CA PRO A 20 18.41 -11.53 30.47
C PRO A 20 19.82 -10.99 30.21
N PRO A 21 20.71 -11.01 31.23
CA PRO A 21 22.06 -10.44 31.15
C PRO A 21 23.09 -11.43 30.56
N GLU A 22 24.17 -10.85 30.02
CA GLU A 22 25.42 -11.50 29.62
C GLU A 22 26.05 -12.29 30.78
N CYS A 23 26.72 -13.41 30.49
CA CYS A 23 28.00 -13.81 31.12
C CYS A 23 28.68 -15.01 30.43
N PHE A 24 29.91 -14.76 29.96
CA PHE A 24 31.12 -15.59 29.93
C PHE A 24 31.29 -16.86 29.05
N LEU A 25 32.28 -16.73 28.16
CA LEU A 25 33.13 -17.77 27.55
C LEU A 25 33.75 -18.76 28.56
N PRO A 26 34.19 -19.93 28.06
CA PRO A 26 35.55 -20.38 28.40
C PRO A 26 36.42 -20.67 27.16
N ARG A 27 37.72 -20.38 27.33
CA ARG A 27 38.85 -20.73 26.46
C ARG A 27 38.96 -22.24 26.26
N ILE A 28 39.36 -22.65 25.05
CA ILE A 28 40.24 -23.81 24.84
C ILE A 28 41.33 -23.40 23.84
N ASP A 29 42.57 -23.55 24.25
CA ASP A 29 43.79 -23.29 23.48
C ASP A 29 44.10 -24.40 22.45
N SER A 30 44.67 -23.94 21.33
CA SER A 30 45.69 -24.56 20.48
C SER A 30 45.62 -26.05 20.11
N LEU A 31 45.50 -26.32 18.81
CA LEU A 31 46.45 -27.21 18.12
C LEU A 31 46.54 -26.83 16.63
N LEU A 32 47.78 -26.50 16.25
CA LEU A 32 48.26 -26.20 14.91
C LEU A 32 48.02 -27.35 13.93
N LEU A 33 47.71 -27.04 12.66
CA LEU A 33 48.42 -27.58 11.51
C LEU A 33 48.17 -26.72 10.26
N HIS A 34 49.28 -26.37 9.61
CA HIS A 34 49.44 -25.65 8.35
C HIS A 34 48.52 -26.11 7.22
N VAL A 35 47.98 -25.18 6.40
CA VAL A 35 48.29 -24.98 4.96
C VAL A 35 47.90 -23.54 4.53
N SER A 36 48.78 -22.92 3.75
CA SER A 36 48.78 -21.56 3.20
C SER A 36 47.60 -21.16 2.27
N PRO A 37 47.44 -19.84 1.96
CA PRO A 37 46.24 -19.25 1.39
C PRO A 37 46.29 -19.13 -0.15
N VAL A 38 45.14 -19.27 -0.82
CA VAL A 38 44.99 -18.91 -2.23
C VAL A 38 44.11 -17.66 -2.36
N ARG A 39 44.73 -16.62 -2.93
CA ARG A 39 44.17 -15.37 -3.43
C ARG A 39 43.21 -15.61 -4.59
N ILE A 40 42.05 -14.94 -4.60
CA ILE A 40 41.39 -14.41 -5.82
C ILE A 40 40.71 -13.10 -5.38
N ILE A 41 41.40 -11.95 -5.46
CA ILE A 41 41.41 -10.98 -6.57
C ILE A 41 40.01 -10.53 -7.02
N SER A 42 39.71 -9.31 -6.59
CA SER A 42 38.71 -8.34 -7.05
C SER A 42 38.87 -7.98 -8.53
N PHE A 43 37.74 -7.74 -9.23
CA PHE A 43 37.55 -6.78 -10.34
C PHE A 43 36.04 -6.81 -10.69
N TRP A 44 35.27 -5.73 -10.61
CA TRP A 44 35.23 -4.61 -11.55
C TRP A 44 34.61 -3.33 -10.95
N TYR A 45 35.12 -2.18 -11.40
CA TYR A 45 34.68 -0.81 -11.10
C TYR A 45 34.09 -0.16 -12.38
N ILE A 46 32.92 0.48 -12.21
CA ILE A 46 32.37 1.73 -12.79
C ILE A 46 32.82 2.22 -14.19
N HIS A 47 31.86 2.48 -15.10
CA HIS A 47 31.61 3.84 -15.65
C HIS A 47 30.28 4.01 -16.42
N SER A 48 29.66 5.16 -16.19
CA SER A 48 28.56 5.78 -16.92
C SER A 48 29.11 6.89 -17.83
N ALA A 49 28.74 6.94 -19.10
CA ALA A 49 28.65 8.17 -19.91
C ALA A 49 27.97 7.89 -21.26
N SER A 50 27.18 8.87 -21.69
CA SER A 50 26.35 8.91 -22.90
C SER A 50 27.17 9.19 -24.18
N THR A 51 26.62 8.77 -25.34
CA THR A 51 26.57 9.44 -26.67
C THR A 51 26.94 8.52 -27.87
N LEU A 52 26.06 8.53 -28.89
CA LEU A 52 26.11 8.00 -30.27
C LEU A 52 27.40 7.37 -30.82
N CYS A 53 27.30 6.14 -31.36
CA CYS A 53 27.68 5.81 -32.75
C CYS A 53 27.26 4.39 -33.17
N ILE A 54 26.97 4.26 -34.47
CA ILE A 54 26.53 3.09 -35.24
C ILE A 54 27.72 2.17 -35.55
N ALA A 55 27.60 0.84 -35.35
CA ALA A 55 28.06 -0.22 -36.27
C ALA A 55 27.88 -1.66 -35.73
N ARG A 56 27.01 -2.41 -36.44
CA ARG A 56 27.02 -3.84 -36.85
C ARG A 56 27.79 -4.95 -36.07
N TYR A 57 26.98 -5.90 -35.52
CA TYR A 57 26.98 -7.39 -35.61
C TYR A 57 28.21 -8.25 -35.17
N PRO A 58 28.06 -9.57 -34.86
CA PRO A 58 26.88 -10.45 -34.94
C PRO A 58 26.58 -11.41 -33.74
N GLN A 59 25.32 -11.87 -33.73
CA GLN A 59 24.77 -13.20 -33.42
C GLN A 59 25.41 -14.09 -32.33
N LEU A 60 24.58 -14.53 -31.37
CA LEU A 60 24.41 -15.96 -31.05
C LEU A 60 23.02 -16.22 -30.43
N TYR A 61 22.38 -17.25 -30.99
CA TYR A 61 20.99 -17.66 -30.82
C TYR A 61 20.73 -18.42 -29.50
N GLY A 62 19.57 -18.15 -28.87
CA GLY A 62 18.93 -19.02 -27.88
C GLY A 62 17.42 -19.08 -28.13
N LYS A 63 16.94 -20.21 -28.64
CA LYS A 63 15.62 -20.45 -29.26
C LYS A 63 14.42 -20.22 -28.31
N MET A 64 13.52 -19.32 -28.72
CA MET A 64 12.11 -19.30 -28.31
C MET A 64 11.36 -20.50 -28.92
N ARG A 65 10.53 -21.18 -28.11
CA ARG A 65 9.51 -22.13 -28.59
C ARG A 65 8.23 -21.36 -28.94
N ILE A 66 7.90 -21.38 -30.23
CA ILE A 66 6.66 -20.87 -30.83
C ILE A 66 5.55 -21.90 -30.66
N LEU A 67 4.39 -21.41 -30.22
CA LEU A 67 3.08 -22.06 -30.27
C LEU A 67 2.70 -22.43 -31.72
N LYS A 68 2.49 -23.72 -31.96
CA LYS A 68 1.78 -24.24 -33.14
C LYS A 68 0.59 -25.07 -32.68
N ASN A 69 -0.60 -24.63 -33.08
CA ASN A 69 -1.79 -25.41 -33.44
C ASN A 69 -2.93 -24.38 -33.60
N ALA A 70 -3.78 -24.36 -34.61
CA ALA A 70 -3.81 -24.84 -35.99
C ALA A 70 -5.02 -24.10 -36.60
N ALA A 71 -4.88 -23.63 -37.83
CA ALA A 71 -5.95 -22.98 -38.59
C ALA A 71 -7.06 -23.99 -38.96
N ASN A 72 -8.32 -23.56 -39.04
CA ASN A 72 -9.04 -23.40 -40.33
C ASN A 72 -10.55 -23.11 -40.21
N LYS A 73 -11.03 -22.37 -41.24
CA LYS A 73 -12.41 -22.12 -41.72
C LYS A 73 -13.18 -20.99 -40.98
N CYS A 74 -13.73 -19.95 -41.62
CA CYS A 74 -14.06 -19.71 -43.02
C CYS A 74 -13.96 -18.21 -43.38
N ASN A 75 -13.50 -17.95 -44.61
CA ASN A 75 -13.78 -16.73 -45.36
C ASN A 75 -15.28 -16.64 -45.68
N LEU A 76 -15.89 -15.46 -45.56
CA LEU A 76 -16.92 -15.00 -46.50
C LEU A 76 -17.17 -13.49 -46.34
N PHE A 77 -17.05 -12.77 -47.46
CA PHE A 77 -17.54 -11.43 -47.78
C PHE A 77 -16.88 -10.16 -47.18
N HIS A 78 -15.91 -9.68 -47.95
CA HIS A 78 -15.78 -8.26 -48.29
C HIS A 78 -16.90 -7.84 -49.25
N ALA A 79 -17.36 -6.58 -49.09
CA ALA A 79 -18.00 -5.68 -50.07
C ALA A 79 -19.42 -5.23 -49.67
N LEU A 80 -19.56 -3.93 -49.33
CA LEU A 80 -20.23 -2.93 -50.18
C LEU A 80 -20.41 -1.59 -49.45
N THR A 81 -19.70 -0.58 -49.97
CA THR A 81 -20.15 0.79 -50.29
C THR A 81 -20.75 1.72 -49.23
N LYS A 82 -19.97 2.77 -48.94
CA LYS A 82 -20.32 4.20 -49.03
C LYS A 82 -21.76 4.52 -49.46
N ARG A 83 -22.47 5.29 -48.62
CA ARG A 83 -23.31 6.43 -49.04
C ARG A 83 -23.59 7.32 -47.82
N GLY A 84 -23.18 8.58 -47.91
CA GLY A 84 -23.64 9.64 -47.03
C GLY A 84 -24.93 10.24 -47.58
N ILE A 85 -25.84 10.65 -46.69
CA ILE A 85 -26.86 11.66 -46.94
C ILE A 85 -27.04 12.47 -45.65
N ASN A 86 -26.97 13.79 -45.82
CA ASN A 86 -27.22 14.85 -44.85
C ASN A 86 -28.72 15.19 -44.80
N THR A 87 -29.15 15.89 -43.75
CA THR A 87 -30.44 16.60 -43.46
C THR A 87 -31.15 15.95 -42.26
N GLY A 88 -31.63 16.64 -41.23
CA GLY A 88 -31.91 18.06 -41.04
C GLY A 88 -33.17 18.18 -40.16
N THR A 89 -33.05 18.89 -39.04
CA THR A 89 -34.10 19.60 -38.28
C THR A 89 -35.22 18.88 -37.51
N LYS A 90 -35.24 19.19 -36.19
CA LYS A 90 -36.37 19.62 -35.32
C LYS A 90 -37.60 18.71 -35.16
N LEU A 91 -37.88 18.32 -33.91
CA LEU A 91 -39.19 18.53 -33.29
C LEU A 91 -39.12 18.47 -31.75
N ASN A 92 -40.08 19.16 -31.14
CA ASN A 92 -40.07 19.77 -29.82
C ASN A 92 -40.54 18.87 -28.67
N LYS A 93 -40.04 19.22 -27.48
CA LYS A 93 -40.70 19.33 -26.16
C LYS A 93 -42.15 18.82 -26.01
N VAL A 94 -42.31 17.87 -25.09
CA VAL A 94 -43.34 17.81 -24.03
C VAL A 94 -42.62 17.13 -22.84
N GLY A 95 -42.48 17.62 -21.61
CA GLY A 95 -43.24 18.61 -20.85
C GLY A 95 -44.05 17.93 -19.76
N GLY A 96 -43.55 17.83 -18.52
CA GLY A 96 -44.44 17.61 -17.36
C GLY A 96 -43.91 16.82 -16.15
N LYS A 97 -43.35 17.56 -15.18
CA LYS A 97 -43.58 17.47 -13.72
C LYS A 97 -43.83 16.10 -13.07
N CYS A 98 -42.95 15.71 -12.14
CA CYS A 98 -43.41 15.33 -10.80
C CYS A 98 -42.36 15.73 -9.75
N ARG A 99 -42.82 16.43 -8.72
CA ARG A 99 -42.07 17.10 -7.66
C ARG A 99 -42.50 16.44 -6.34
N TYR A 100 -41.55 16.33 -5.40
CA TYR A 100 -41.74 16.11 -3.96
C TYR A 100 -42.40 14.80 -3.49
N TYR A 101 -41.59 13.93 -2.88
CA TYR A 101 -41.85 13.44 -1.52
C TYR A 101 -40.56 13.49 -0.71
N THR A 102 -40.56 14.37 0.29
CA THR A 102 -39.74 14.30 1.49
C THR A 102 -40.14 13.09 2.31
N CYS A 103 -39.17 12.29 2.77
CA CYS A 103 -39.34 11.52 4.01
C CYS A 103 -37.98 11.36 4.71
N THR A 104 -37.82 12.20 5.73
CA THR A 104 -37.11 11.94 6.98
C THR A 104 -37.23 10.49 7.44
N LEU A 105 -36.12 9.78 7.63
CA LEU A 105 -36.01 8.72 8.63
C LEU A 105 -34.55 8.34 8.96
N ASN A 106 -34.20 8.62 10.21
CA ASN A 106 -33.20 8.01 11.09
C ASN A 106 -31.73 7.85 10.64
N ASN A 107 -30.96 8.82 11.15
CA ASN A 107 -29.60 8.62 11.66
C ASN A 107 -29.55 7.44 12.64
N ASN A 108 -28.97 6.32 12.21
CA ASN A 108 -28.13 5.44 13.02
C ASN A 108 -27.58 4.37 12.07
N ILE A 109 -26.28 4.09 12.20
CA ILE A 109 -25.53 2.88 11.80
C ILE A 109 -24.18 3.30 11.21
N ARG A 110 -23.19 3.26 12.12
CA ARG A 110 -21.76 3.50 11.90
C ARG A 110 -21.08 2.25 11.35
N ASN A 111 -19.93 2.49 10.70
CA ASN A 111 -18.84 1.56 10.35
C ASN A 111 -19.01 0.72 9.08
N PHE A 112 -18.63 1.31 7.94
CA PHE A 112 -18.44 0.62 6.67
C PHE A 112 -16.95 0.39 6.35
N ASN A 113 -16.65 -0.86 5.97
CA ASN A 113 -15.35 -1.30 5.46
C ASN A 113 -15.54 -1.87 4.04
N PRO A 114 -15.35 -1.09 2.95
CA PRO A 114 -15.64 -1.54 1.58
C PRO A 114 -14.41 -2.21 0.94
N LEU A 115 -13.96 -3.31 1.54
CA LEU A 115 -12.85 -4.14 1.04
C LEU A 115 -13.31 -5.33 0.16
N ILE A 116 -14.61 -5.47 -0.13
CA ILE A 116 -15.14 -6.68 -0.77
C ILE A 116 -15.50 -6.49 -2.27
N ALA A 117 -15.55 -5.26 -2.79
CA ALA A 117 -15.98 -5.03 -4.18
C ALA A 117 -14.88 -5.22 -5.26
N LEU A 118 -13.62 -5.52 -4.90
CA LEU A 118 -12.52 -5.70 -5.86
C LEU A 118 -11.61 -6.91 -5.59
N ARG A 119 -12.07 -7.90 -4.81
CA ARG A 119 -11.30 -9.13 -4.56
C ARG A 119 -11.99 -10.35 -5.18
N SER A 120 -11.94 -10.45 -6.50
CA SER A 120 -12.21 -11.70 -7.22
C SER A 120 -10.90 -12.44 -7.52
N VAL A 121 -10.32 -13.12 -6.52
CA VAL A 121 -9.20 -14.07 -6.73
C VAL A 121 -9.75 -15.47 -7.11
N ALA A 122 -10.96 -15.55 -7.66
CA ALA A 122 -11.59 -16.80 -8.06
C ALA A 122 -12.49 -16.65 -9.32
N SER A 123 -12.01 -15.93 -10.32
CA SER A 123 -12.53 -15.99 -11.70
C SER A 123 -11.39 -16.29 -12.68
N SER A 124 -11.00 -17.55 -12.75
CA SER A 124 -10.36 -18.08 -13.96
C SER A 124 -11.44 -18.25 -15.03
N VAL A 125 -11.17 -17.72 -16.21
CA VAL A 125 -11.85 -17.97 -17.50
C VAL A 125 -13.32 -17.55 -17.57
N VAL A 126 -13.57 -16.32 -18.02
CA VAL A 126 -14.57 -16.02 -19.06
C VAL A 126 -14.02 -14.79 -19.81
N GLU A 127 -13.31 -15.03 -20.92
CA GLU A 127 -13.40 -14.10 -22.06
C GLU A 127 -14.88 -13.82 -22.27
N LYS A 128 -15.29 -12.57 -22.44
CA LYS A 128 -16.66 -12.20 -22.82
C LYS A 128 -17.02 -12.85 -24.17
N ARG A 129 -17.30 -14.15 -24.17
CA ARG A 129 -18.28 -14.73 -25.06
C ARG A 129 -19.62 -14.34 -24.46
N LYS A 130 -20.40 -13.59 -25.24
CA LYS A 130 -21.82 -13.39 -25.00
C LYS A 130 -22.48 -14.75 -25.16
N ASP A 131 -22.35 -15.61 -24.16
CA ASP A 131 -23.20 -16.78 -24.04
C ASP A 131 -24.43 -16.31 -23.26
N ASN A 132 -25.56 -16.26 -23.97
CA ASN A 132 -26.89 -16.00 -23.45
C ASN A 132 -27.31 -17.16 -22.52
N ASN A 133 -26.69 -17.26 -21.35
CA ASN A 133 -27.24 -18.04 -20.25
C ASN A 133 -27.88 -17.05 -19.29
N GLU A 134 -29.20 -17.01 -19.30
CA GLU A 134 -30.02 -16.43 -18.24
C GLU A 134 -29.64 -17.13 -16.93
N GLU A 135 -28.70 -16.55 -16.16
CA GLU A 135 -28.51 -16.97 -14.76
C GLU A 135 -29.81 -16.62 -14.03
N GLU A 136 -30.65 -17.62 -13.75
CA GLU A 136 -31.86 -17.47 -12.92
C GLU A 136 -31.48 -16.80 -11.59
N TYR A 137 -31.78 -15.51 -11.48
CA TYR A 137 -31.54 -14.74 -10.27
C TYR A 137 -32.58 -15.14 -9.21
N MET A 138 -32.27 -16.15 -8.40
CA MET A 138 -33.08 -16.47 -7.22
C MET A 138 -33.14 -15.27 -6.27
N SER A 139 -34.34 -14.94 -5.79
CA SER A 139 -34.51 -13.90 -4.77
C SER A 139 -33.90 -14.34 -3.44
N ASN A 140 -33.71 -13.41 -2.50
CA ASN A 140 -33.14 -13.74 -1.20
C ASN A 140 -34.02 -14.71 -0.41
N ASP A 141 -35.34 -14.58 -0.54
CA ASP A 141 -36.31 -15.45 0.11
C ASP A 141 -36.34 -16.83 -0.54
N ASP A 142 -36.18 -16.90 -1.87
CA ASP A 142 -36.07 -18.17 -2.61
C ASP A 142 -34.82 -18.97 -2.23
N ILE A 143 -33.71 -18.30 -1.94
CA ILE A 143 -32.46 -18.97 -1.52
C ILE A 143 -32.64 -19.62 -0.15
N ILE A 144 -33.31 -18.93 0.76
CA ILE A 144 -33.52 -19.41 2.13
C ILE A 144 -34.59 -20.50 2.13
N SER A 145 -35.69 -20.34 1.39
CA SER A 145 -36.70 -21.39 1.24
C SER A 145 -36.11 -22.62 0.56
N PHE A 146 -35.32 -22.45 -0.50
CA PHE A 146 -34.63 -23.55 -1.16
C PHE A 146 -33.73 -24.34 -0.20
N PHE A 147 -33.03 -23.67 0.72
CA PHE A 147 -32.24 -24.35 1.74
C PHE A 147 -33.12 -25.12 2.73
N GLU A 148 -34.19 -24.50 3.23
CA GLU A 148 -35.12 -25.13 4.17
C GLU A 148 -35.80 -26.37 3.55
N ASP A 149 -36.11 -26.33 2.26
CA ASP A 149 -36.69 -27.44 1.51
C ASP A 149 -35.67 -28.55 1.20
N ASN A 150 -34.37 -28.26 1.29
CA ASN A 150 -33.27 -29.15 0.89
C ASN A 150 -32.18 -29.29 1.98
N LYS A 151 -32.55 -29.44 3.25
CA LYS A 151 -31.58 -29.55 4.38
C LYS A 151 -30.52 -30.64 4.19
N ASN A 152 -30.88 -31.74 3.53
CA ASN A 152 -29.95 -32.86 3.24
C ASN A 152 -29.26 -32.76 1.87
N MET A 153 -29.10 -31.56 1.30
CA MET A 153 -28.42 -31.39 0.01
C MET A 153 -26.96 -31.89 0.08
N ASN A 154 -26.38 -32.34 -1.03
CA ASN A 154 -24.97 -32.74 -1.08
C ASN A 154 -24.01 -31.54 -0.91
N ILE A 155 -22.74 -31.81 -0.64
CA ILE A 155 -21.71 -30.75 -0.42
C ILE A 155 -21.58 -29.81 -1.63
N ASP A 156 -21.74 -30.33 -2.86
CA ASP A 156 -21.68 -29.52 -4.09
C ASP A 156 -22.83 -28.51 -4.20
N LYS A 157 -24.07 -28.94 -3.92
CA LYS A 157 -25.24 -28.07 -3.90
C LYS A 157 -25.11 -27.03 -2.79
N LEU A 158 -24.66 -27.43 -1.61
CA LEU A 158 -24.39 -26.51 -0.49
C LEU A 158 -23.33 -25.47 -0.87
N TYR A 159 -22.25 -25.90 -1.53
CA TYR A 159 -21.22 -24.98 -2.03
C TYR A 159 -21.77 -24.01 -3.07
N ASN A 160 -22.56 -24.49 -4.03
CA ASN A 160 -23.16 -23.64 -5.05
C ASN A 160 -24.15 -22.63 -4.47
N LEU A 161 -24.92 -23.01 -3.44
CA LEU A 161 -25.78 -22.09 -2.70
C LEU A 161 -24.96 -20.94 -2.08
N VAL A 162 -23.92 -21.28 -1.30
CA VAL A 162 -23.03 -20.28 -0.68
C VAL A 162 -22.32 -19.42 -1.73
N LYS A 163 -21.92 -20.02 -2.86
CA LYS A 163 -21.33 -19.32 -4.00
C LYS A 163 -22.31 -18.32 -4.62
N ASN A 164 -23.58 -18.67 -4.77
CA ASN A 164 -24.61 -17.78 -5.30
C ASN A 164 -24.87 -16.61 -4.33
N ILE A 165 -24.98 -16.89 -3.03
CA ILE A 165 -25.07 -15.85 -1.98
C ILE A 165 -23.86 -14.89 -2.09
N SER A 166 -22.66 -15.43 -2.23
CA SER A 166 -21.43 -14.61 -2.29
C SER A 166 -21.36 -13.65 -3.49
N ARG A 167 -22.04 -13.98 -4.59
CA ARG A 167 -22.05 -13.22 -5.85
C ARG A 167 -23.08 -12.07 -5.86
N LYS A 168 -24.03 -12.08 -4.92
CA LYS A 168 -25.03 -11.01 -4.77
C LYS A 168 -24.40 -9.68 -4.36
N LYS A 169 -25.14 -8.59 -4.60
CA LYS A 169 -24.76 -7.24 -4.17
C LYS A 169 -24.61 -7.15 -2.65
N ILE A 170 -23.79 -6.22 -2.18
CA ILE A 170 -23.45 -6.10 -0.74
C ILE A 170 -24.70 -5.92 0.12
N GLU A 171 -25.67 -5.14 -0.35
CA GLU A 171 -26.93 -4.86 0.35
C GLU A 171 -27.78 -6.12 0.46
N GLU A 172 -27.85 -6.93 -0.60
CA GLU A 172 -28.58 -8.21 -0.60
C GLU A 172 -27.93 -9.24 0.30
N ARG A 173 -26.60 -9.33 0.29
CA ARG A 173 -25.85 -10.23 1.19
C ARG A 173 -26.09 -9.89 2.65
N ARG A 174 -26.18 -8.60 2.99
CA ARG A 174 -26.48 -8.17 4.36
C ARG A 174 -27.84 -8.65 4.83
N LYS A 175 -28.88 -8.49 4.01
CA LYS A 175 -30.24 -8.96 4.33
C LYS A 175 -30.29 -10.47 4.57
N ILE A 176 -29.50 -11.25 3.81
CA ILE A 176 -29.40 -12.70 4.02
C ILE A 176 -28.72 -13.00 5.36
N VAL A 177 -27.61 -12.31 5.68
CA VAL A 177 -26.86 -12.52 6.94
C VAL A 177 -27.66 -12.10 8.18
N GLU A 178 -28.53 -11.09 8.05
CA GLU A 178 -29.44 -10.64 9.12
C GLU A 178 -30.62 -11.60 9.34
N ASN A 179 -30.87 -12.53 8.42
CA ASN A 179 -31.92 -13.53 8.58
C ASN A 179 -31.45 -14.64 9.53
N GLU A 180 -32.25 -14.94 10.56
CA GLU A 180 -31.94 -15.98 11.55
C GLU A 180 -31.69 -17.36 10.92
N LYS A 181 -32.37 -17.66 9.80
CA LYS A 181 -32.21 -18.93 9.07
C LYS A 181 -30.86 -19.08 8.37
N PHE A 182 -30.10 -17.99 8.18
CA PHE A 182 -28.74 -18.08 7.65
C PHE A 182 -27.82 -18.90 8.58
N PHE A 183 -28.10 -18.89 9.89
CA PHE A 183 -27.37 -19.70 10.86
C PHE A 183 -27.47 -21.20 10.54
N ASN A 184 -28.63 -21.67 10.08
CA ASN A 184 -28.82 -23.08 9.70
C ASN A 184 -27.88 -23.50 8.56
N ILE A 185 -27.57 -22.59 7.63
CA ILE A 185 -26.59 -22.85 6.55
C ILE A 185 -25.19 -22.98 7.12
N ILE A 186 -24.82 -22.12 8.07
CA ILE A 186 -23.51 -22.14 8.75
C ILE A 186 -23.34 -23.42 9.57
N GLU A 187 -24.37 -23.81 10.32
CA GLU A 187 -24.40 -25.04 11.10
C GLU A 187 -24.26 -26.28 10.22
N GLU A 188 -24.94 -26.33 9.08
CA GLU A 188 -24.85 -27.45 8.15
C GLU A 188 -23.44 -27.59 7.53
N ILE A 189 -22.77 -26.46 7.25
CA ILE A 189 -21.36 -26.48 6.82
C ILE A 189 -20.48 -27.01 7.96
N GLU A 190 -20.73 -26.54 9.19
CA GLU A 190 -19.98 -26.94 10.37
C GLU A 190 -20.01 -28.46 10.61
N ASN A 191 -21.21 -29.04 10.58
CA ASN A 191 -21.44 -30.47 10.80
C ASN A 191 -20.71 -31.36 9.79
N ARG A 192 -20.32 -30.80 8.64
CA ARG A 192 -19.68 -31.52 7.53
C ARG A 192 -18.21 -31.19 7.35
N ILE A 193 -17.60 -30.37 8.20
CA ILE A 193 -16.18 -29.99 8.09
C ILE A 193 -15.26 -31.21 8.06
N SER A 194 -15.52 -32.21 8.91
CA SER A 194 -14.66 -33.40 9.07
C SER A 194 -14.57 -34.23 7.78
N ILE A 195 -15.67 -34.34 7.04
CA ILE A 195 -15.76 -35.13 5.81
C ILE A 195 -15.31 -34.37 4.54
N MET A 196 -15.23 -33.03 4.59
CA MET A 196 -14.81 -32.22 3.44
C MET A 196 -13.32 -32.35 3.14
N ASN A 197 -12.94 -32.39 1.85
CA ASN A 197 -11.55 -32.27 1.43
C ASN A 197 -11.02 -30.82 1.59
N THR A 198 -9.70 -30.65 1.55
CA THR A 198 -9.03 -29.33 1.73
C THR A 198 -9.51 -28.29 0.72
N ARG A 199 -9.83 -28.72 -0.51
CA ARG A 199 -10.31 -27.85 -1.59
C ARG A 199 -11.69 -27.27 -1.29
N TYR A 200 -12.64 -28.07 -0.79
CA TYR A 200 -13.94 -27.55 -0.36
C TYR A 200 -13.78 -26.61 0.82
N LEU A 201 -12.98 -27.00 1.83
CA LEU A 201 -12.73 -26.16 3.01
C LEU A 201 -12.19 -24.77 2.60
N CYS A 202 -11.16 -24.73 1.74
CA CYS A 202 -10.64 -23.48 1.19
C CYS A 202 -11.70 -22.67 0.44
N ASN A 203 -12.44 -23.30 -0.45
CA ASN A 203 -13.46 -22.63 -1.25
C ASN A 203 -14.61 -22.08 -0.39
N PHE A 204 -15.06 -22.82 0.63
CA PHE A 204 -16.03 -22.31 1.60
C PHE A 204 -15.45 -21.14 2.37
N SER A 205 -14.22 -21.23 2.90
CA SER A 205 -13.59 -20.14 3.63
C SER A 205 -13.57 -18.84 2.82
N LEU A 206 -13.12 -18.89 1.56
CA LEU A 206 -13.07 -17.71 0.70
C LEU A 206 -14.47 -17.13 0.39
N ARG A 207 -15.48 -18.00 0.21
CA ARG A 207 -16.85 -17.57 -0.10
C ARG A 207 -17.55 -16.98 1.13
N LEU A 208 -17.42 -17.60 2.29
CA LEU A 208 -17.99 -17.12 3.56
C LEU A 208 -17.48 -15.71 3.89
N VAL A 209 -16.17 -15.49 3.80
CA VAL A 209 -15.58 -14.16 4.03
C VAL A 209 -16.10 -13.12 3.03
N SER A 210 -16.35 -13.52 1.79
CA SER A 210 -16.94 -12.61 0.80
C SER A 210 -18.42 -12.28 1.06
N ILE A 211 -19.14 -13.12 1.82
CA ILE A 211 -20.50 -12.83 2.29
C ILE A 211 -20.46 -11.75 3.37
N SER A 212 -19.71 -11.99 4.45
CA SER A 212 -19.51 -11.00 5.52
C SER A 212 -18.20 -11.23 6.28
N ILE A 213 -17.38 -10.18 6.36
CA ILE A 213 -16.10 -10.19 7.09
C ILE A 213 -16.31 -10.03 8.61
N ASN A 214 -17.35 -9.29 9.02
CA ASN A 214 -17.56 -8.89 10.40
C ASN A 214 -18.60 -9.76 11.14
N ASN A 215 -18.96 -10.92 10.58
CA ASN A 215 -19.92 -11.83 11.21
C ASN A 215 -19.20 -12.83 12.11
N ASP A 216 -19.60 -12.90 13.39
CA ASP A 216 -18.93 -13.73 14.39
C ASP A 216 -19.15 -15.24 14.18
N GLU A 217 -20.29 -15.66 13.65
CA GLU A 217 -20.55 -17.07 13.34
C GLU A 217 -19.69 -17.57 12.17
N ILE A 218 -19.51 -16.73 11.14
CA ILE A 218 -18.54 -17.00 10.07
C ILE A 218 -17.13 -17.11 10.64
N ARG A 219 -16.74 -16.25 11.58
CA ARG A 219 -15.41 -16.32 12.23
C ARG A 219 -15.24 -17.61 13.02
N LYS A 220 -16.22 -18.03 13.83
CA LYS A 220 -16.20 -19.31 14.55
C LYS A 220 -16.07 -20.50 13.60
N LEU A 221 -16.84 -20.50 12.52
CA LEU A 221 -16.78 -21.55 11.51
C LEU A 221 -15.39 -21.62 10.85
N LEU A 222 -14.80 -20.48 10.50
CA LEU A 222 -13.44 -20.42 9.95
C LEU A 222 -12.40 -20.94 10.95
N THR A 223 -12.54 -20.68 12.24
CA THR A 223 -11.67 -21.27 13.28
C THR A 223 -11.75 -22.79 13.26
N LYS A 224 -12.96 -23.36 13.25
CA LYS A 224 -13.16 -24.83 13.18
C LYS A 224 -12.57 -25.44 11.90
N ILE A 225 -12.69 -24.74 10.77
CA ILE A 225 -12.03 -25.14 9.52
C ILE A 225 -10.51 -25.17 9.71
N SER A 226 -9.92 -24.13 10.31
CA SER A 226 -8.48 -24.05 10.55
C SER A 226 -7.97 -25.19 11.47
N GLU A 227 -8.72 -25.52 12.52
CA GLU A 227 -8.41 -26.62 13.44
C GLU A 227 -8.48 -27.99 12.76
N ASN A 228 -9.43 -28.17 11.84
CA ASN A 228 -9.50 -29.40 11.05
C ASN A 228 -8.32 -29.52 10.08
N ILE A 229 -7.88 -28.42 9.48
CA ILE A 229 -6.72 -28.41 8.57
C ILE A 229 -5.44 -28.80 9.31
N LEU A 230 -5.24 -28.36 10.55
CA LEU A 230 -4.09 -28.76 11.38
C LEU A 230 -3.96 -30.28 11.56
N LYS A 231 -5.07 -31.03 11.46
CA LYS A 231 -5.08 -32.49 11.60
C LYS A 231 -4.80 -33.22 10.28
N LYS A 232 -4.84 -32.51 9.14
CA LYS A 232 -4.63 -33.10 7.82
C LYS A 232 -3.16 -33.01 7.42
N MET A 233 -2.60 -34.11 6.94
CA MET A 233 -1.25 -34.14 6.35
C MET A 233 -1.30 -33.71 4.88
N ASN A 234 -0.21 -33.11 4.39
CA ASN A 234 0.02 -32.77 2.97
C ASN A 234 -1.06 -31.87 2.35
N VAL A 235 -1.31 -30.71 2.96
CA VAL A 235 -2.25 -29.72 2.42
C VAL A 235 -1.62 -29.01 1.22
N SER A 236 -2.37 -28.92 0.13
CA SER A 236 -1.94 -28.16 -1.06
C SER A 236 -1.60 -26.71 -0.70
N PRO A 237 -0.47 -26.14 -1.17
CA PRO A 237 -0.12 -24.72 -0.99
C PRO A 237 -1.26 -23.76 -1.30
N ARG A 238 -2.01 -24.05 -2.38
CA ARG A 238 -3.14 -23.23 -2.80
C ARG A 238 -4.26 -23.19 -1.76
N ASP A 239 -4.61 -24.35 -1.23
CA ASP A 239 -5.70 -24.48 -0.25
C ASP A 239 -5.28 -23.85 1.09
N LEU A 240 -4.04 -24.09 1.51
CA LEU A 240 -3.47 -23.55 2.74
C LEU A 240 -3.44 -22.01 2.72
N VAL A 241 -2.88 -21.42 1.65
CA VAL A 241 -2.84 -19.96 1.47
C VAL A 241 -4.25 -19.36 1.36
N GLY A 242 -5.17 -20.04 0.69
CA GLY A 242 -6.56 -19.58 0.56
C GLY A 242 -7.29 -19.52 1.91
N ILE A 243 -7.12 -20.53 2.77
CA ILE A 243 -7.67 -20.55 4.13
C ILE A 243 -6.99 -19.50 5.01
N CYS A 244 -5.66 -19.41 4.95
CA CYS A 244 -4.88 -18.37 5.64
C CYS A 244 -5.40 -16.98 5.28
N TYR A 245 -5.57 -16.69 3.99
CA TYR A 245 -6.08 -15.41 3.50
C TYR A 245 -7.50 -15.09 3.99
N ALA A 246 -8.38 -16.09 3.99
CA ALA A 246 -9.74 -15.94 4.52
C ALA A 246 -9.73 -15.59 6.02
N LEU A 247 -8.91 -16.28 6.82
CA LEU A 247 -8.75 -16.01 8.24
C LEU A 247 -8.16 -14.62 8.51
N SER A 248 -7.14 -14.22 7.75
CA SER A 248 -6.53 -12.88 7.87
C SER A 248 -7.50 -11.76 7.51
N LEU A 249 -8.37 -11.96 6.51
CA LEU A 249 -9.41 -11.00 6.14
C LEU A 249 -10.39 -10.69 7.28
N CYS A 250 -10.75 -11.70 8.08
CA CYS A 250 -11.62 -11.56 9.25
C CYS A 250 -10.87 -11.24 10.54
N ASN A 251 -9.57 -10.95 10.48
CA ASN A 251 -8.70 -10.74 11.64
C ASN A 251 -8.87 -11.85 12.69
N ASN A 252 -8.93 -13.10 12.21
CA ASN A 252 -9.21 -14.29 13.01
C ASN A 252 -8.05 -15.30 12.94
N MET A 253 -6.83 -14.79 12.81
CA MET A 253 -5.66 -15.64 12.61
C MET A 253 -5.11 -16.16 13.95
N ASN A 254 -5.10 -17.48 14.13
CA ASN A 254 -4.48 -18.12 15.28
C ASN A 254 -2.97 -18.34 15.04
N GLU A 255 -2.15 -18.10 16.06
CA GLU A 255 -0.71 -18.33 16.08
C GLU A 255 -0.34 -19.77 15.72
N TYR A 256 -1.03 -20.79 16.26
CA TYR A 256 -0.74 -22.19 15.94
C TYR A 256 -0.94 -22.52 14.46
N PHE A 257 -2.00 -21.95 13.85
CA PHE A 257 -2.23 -22.12 12.43
C PHE A 257 -1.20 -21.37 11.60
N PHE A 258 -0.79 -20.17 12.04
CA PHE A 258 0.26 -19.41 11.36
C PHE A 258 1.60 -20.16 11.36
N GLU A 259 2.00 -20.75 12.49
CA GLU A 259 3.21 -21.57 12.58
C GLU A 259 3.14 -22.82 11.69
N HIS A 260 1.97 -23.45 11.60
CA HIS A 260 1.75 -24.54 10.64
C HIS A 260 1.91 -24.06 9.19
N VAL A 261 1.32 -22.90 8.83
CA VAL A 261 1.50 -22.29 7.51
C VAL A 261 2.97 -21.99 7.23
N LYS A 262 3.70 -21.44 8.22
CA LYS A 262 5.14 -21.17 8.11
C LYS A 262 5.91 -22.45 7.80
N LYS A 263 5.72 -23.51 8.60
CA LYS A 263 6.39 -24.79 8.42
C LYS A 263 6.11 -25.42 7.06
N GLU A 264 4.84 -25.52 6.67
CA GLU A 264 4.44 -26.10 5.38
C GLU A 264 4.92 -25.27 4.19
N THR A 265 4.98 -23.94 4.32
CA THR A 265 5.52 -23.05 3.29
C THR A 265 7.02 -23.27 3.13
N ILE A 266 7.78 -23.33 4.22
CA ILE A 266 9.23 -23.56 4.17
C ILE A 266 9.54 -24.91 3.53
N SER A 267 8.79 -25.96 3.88
CA SER A 267 9.00 -27.30 3.31
C SER A 267 8.61 -27.43 1.84
N ASN A 268 7.66 -26.64 1.35
CA ASN A 268 7.08 -26.80 0.00
C ASN A 268 7.18 -25.53 -0.87
N ILE A 269 8.13 -24.63 -0.58
CA ILE A 269 8.22 -23.30 -1.23
C ILE A 269 8.33 -23.38 -2.76
N ASP A 270 8.94 -24.44 -3.30
CA ASP A 270 9.09 -24.64 -4.74
C ASP A 270 7.77 -24.90 -5.49
N ALA A 271 6.71 -25.30 -4.77
CA ALA A 271 5.39 -25.49 -5.35
C ALA A 271 4.58 -24.18 -5.43
N TYR A 272 5.09 -23.07 -4.90
CA TYR A 272 4.38 -21.79 -4.84
C TYR A 272 4.53 -21.00 -6.15
N THR A 273 3.40 -20.54 -6.68
CA THR A 273 3.36 -19.62 -7.82
C THR A 273 3.42 -18.16 -7.36
N PRO A 274 3.80 -17.20 -8.24
CA PRO A 274 3.78 -15.77 -7.93
C PRO A 274 2.49 -15.26 -7.27
N THR A 275 1.33 -15.75 -7.74
CA THR A 275 0.03 -15.41 -7.17
C THR A 275 -0.10 -15.87 -5.71
N LEU A 276 0.32 -17.10 -5.41
CA LEU A 276 0.26 -17.66 -4.06
C LEU A 276 1.25 -16.98 -3.11
N LEU A 277 2.47 -16.69 -3.57
CA LEU A 277 3.48 -15.96 -2.80
C LEU A 277 2.95 -14.57 -2.40
N THR A 278 2.38 -13.86 -3.38
CA THR A 278 1.81 -12.53 -3.16
C THR A 278 0.61 -12.58 -2.22
N GLN A 279 -0.27 -13.57 -2.38
CA GLN A 279 -1.44 -13.76 -1.53
C GLN A 279 -1.04 -14.11 -0.09
N LEU A 280 -0.04 -14.97 0.11
CA LEU A 280 0.48 -15.31 1.43
C LEU A 280 1.07 -14.08 2.13
N LEU A 281 1.87 -13.28 1.40
CA LEU A 281 2.44 -12.05 1.94
C LEU A 281 1.34 -11.04 2.34
N GLU A 282 0.26 -10.96 1.55
CA GLU A 282 -0.90 -10.15 1.89
C GLU A 282 -1.65 -10.69 3.12
N SER A 283 -1.76 -12.02 3.28
CA SER A 283 -2.33 -12.65 4.47
C SER A 283 -1.53 -12.29 5.73
N MET A 284 -0.20 -12.43 5.67
CA MET A 284 0.71 -12.05 6.77
C MET A 284 0.56 -10.57 7.15
N ARG A 285 0.41 -9.70 6.15
CA ARG A 285 0.16 -8.27 6.38
C ARG A 285 -1.18 -8.01 7.06
N LEU A 286 -2.24 -8.70 6.61
CA LEU A 286 -3.59 -8.52 7.15
C LEU A 286 -3.71 -9.05 8.59
N SER A 287 -3.01 -10.14 8.93
CA SER A 287 -2.95 -10.67 10.29
C SER A 287 -1.98 -9.92 11.21
N GLN A 288 -1.24 -8.93 10.69
CA GLN A 288 -0.19 -8.20 11.42
C GLN A 288 0.96 -9.09 11.92
N ASN A 289 1.12 -10.29 11.34
CA ASN A 289 2.17 -11.25 11.67
C ASN A 289 3.18 -11.33 10.53
N LEU A 290 4.06 -10.33 10.46
CA LEU A 290 5.14 -10.27 9.47
C LEU A 290 6.42 -10.91 10.04
N ASP A 291 6.51 -12.24 9.93
CA ASP A 291 7.72 -12.99 10.28
C ASP A 291 8.86 -12.66 9.28
N VAL A 292 10.02 -12.26 9.80
CA VAL A 292 11.15 -11.75 9.00
C VAL A 292 11.74 -12.85 8.11
N GLU A 293 11.89 -14.05 8.65
CA GLU A 293 12.47 -15.21 7.96
C GLU A 293 11.59 -15.65 6.79
N LEU A 294 10.30 -15.88 7.04
CA LEU A 294 9.33 -16.25 6.03
C LEU A 294 9.18 -15.15 4.97
N THR A 295 9.19 -13.88 5.38
CA THR A 295 9.15 -12.75 4.44
C THR A 295 10.36 -12.74 3.51
N ASN A 296 11.56 -13.02 4.03
CA ASN A 296 12.77 -13.10 3.20
C ASN A 296 12.69 -14.26 2.20
N LEU A 297 12.30 -15.44 2.66
CA LEU A 297 12.13 -16.62 1.80
C LEU A 297 11.12 -16.37 0.67
N ILE A 298 9.96 -15.79 1.00
CA ILE A 298 8.93 -15.44 0.00
C ILE A 298 9.49 -14.45 -1.03
N VAL A 299 10.19 -13.41 -0.57
CA VAL A 299 10.76 -12.39 -1.47
C VAL A 299 11.85 -12.95 -2.37
N GLU A 300 12.71 -13.82 -1.85
CA GLU A 300 13.72 -14.54 -2.63
C GLU A 300 13.04 -15.41 -3.69
N LYS A 301 12.02 -16.19 -3.32
CA LYS A 301 11.27 -17.01 -4.27
C LYS A 301 10.54 -16.17 -5.34
N MET A 302 9.98 -15.03 -4.97
CA MET A 302 9.40 -14.08 -5.92
C MET A 302 10.45 -13.54 -6.91
N CYS A 303 11.71 -13.41 -6.49
CA CYS A 303 12.79 -13.03 -7.40
C CYS A 303 13.15 -14.16 -8.37
N GLU A 304 13.19 -15.40 -7.91
CA GLU A 304 13.44 -16.55 -8.79
C GLU A 304 12.34 -16.71 -9.85
N GLU A 305 11.09 -16.56 -9.44
CA GLU A 305 9.90 -16.78 -10.29
C GLU A 305 9.46 -15.53 -11.06
N ILE A 306 10.29 -14.49 -11.14
CA ILE A 306 9.90 -13.18 -11.69
C ILE A 306 9.34 -13.29 -13.11
N ASP A 307 9.89 -14.19 -13.93
CA ASP A 307 9.54 -14.33 -15.34
C ASP A 307 8.17 -14.98 -15.54
N ARG A 308 7.58 -15.54 -14.46
CA ARG A 308 6.23 -16.11 -14.46
C ARG A 308 5.15 -15.14 -13.97
N PHE A 309 5.52 -13.91 -13.60
CA PHE A 309 4.55 -12.91 -13.12
C PHE A 309 3.63 -12.45 -14.24
N THR A 310 2.32 -12.48 -13.98
CA THR A 310 1.34 -11.82 -14.84
C THR A 310 1.18 -10.34 -14.45
N THR A 311 0.55 -9.54 -15.31
CA THR A 311 0.24 -8.12 -15.00
C THR A 311 -0.55 -7.94 -13.71
N LYS A 312 -1.44 -8.90 -13.39
CA LYS A 312 -2.20 -8.94 -12.13
C LYS A 312 -1.29 -9.22 -10.93
N ASP A 313 -0.38 -10.18 -11.06
CA ASP A 313 0.57 -10.51 -9.99
C ASP A 313 1.49 -9.34 -9.69
N VAL A 314 2.01 -8.66 -10.72
CA VAL A 314 2.87 -7.48 -10.55
C VAL A 314 2.13 -6.36 -9.81
N THR A 315 0.90 -6.07 -10.23
CA THR A 315 0.06 -5.03 -9.60
C THR A 315 -0.20 -5.37 -8.13
N LEU A 316 -0.57 -6.62 -7.84
CA LEU A 316 -0.85 -7.07 -6.47
C LEU A 316 0.42 -7.09 -5.61
N ALA A 317 1.55 -7.55 -6.15
CA ALA A 317 2.82 -7.62 -5.46
C ALA A 317 3.31 -6.24 -5.04
N LEU A 318 3.31 -5.26 -5.96
CA LEU A 318 3.71 -3.88 -5.62
C LEU A 318 2.77 -3.27 -4.58
N LYS A 319 1.47 -3.53 -4.67
CA LYS A 319 0.49 -3.10 -3.67
C LYS A 319 0.76 -3.71 -2.30
N THR A 320 0.95 -5.03 -2.22
CA THR A 320 1.19 -5.73 -0.96
C THR A 320 2.51 -5.29 -0.34
N LEU A 321 3.59 -5.17 -1.12
CA LEU A 321 4.88 -4.64 -0.65
C LEU A 321 4.74 -3.21 -0.10
N SER A 322 4.01 -2.33 -0.80
CA SER A 322 3.80 -0.94 -0.35
C SER A 322 2.97 -0.86 0.93
N MET A 323 1.96 -1.71 1.06
CA MET A 323 1.08 -1.72 2.23
C MET A 323 1.73 -2.40 3.44
N ALA A 324 2.60 -3.39 3.21
CA ALA A 324 3.38 -4.05 4.27
C ALA A 324 4.64 -3.25 4.65
N GLY A 325 5.01 -2.23 3.87
CA GLY A 325 6.20 -1.43 4.11
C GLY A 325 7.48 -2.25 3.93
N ILE A 326 7.54 -3.13 2.93
CA ILE A 326 8.67 -4.05 2.70
C ILE A 326 9.67 -3.45 1.68
N PRO A 327 10.82 -2.90 2.11
CA PRO A 327 11.81 -2.22 1.25
C PRO A 327 12.72 -3.20 0.50
N ARG A 328 12.20 -4.06 -0.38
CA ARG A 328 13.03 -5.05 -1.12
C ARG A 328 13.42 -4.53 -2.50
N GLY A 329 14.41 -3.63 -2.52
CA GLY A 329 14.79 -2.85 -3.71
C GLY A 329 15.15 -3.67 -4.95
N PHE A 330 15.72 -4.88 -4.79
CA PHE A 330 16.03 -5.76 -5.93
C PHE A 330 14.75 -6.30 -6.59
N LEU A 331 13.83 -6.87 -5.80
CA LEU A 331 12.52 -7.34 -6.29
C LEU A 331 11.72 -6.19 -6.91
N ILE A 332 11.64 -5.05 -6.21
CA ILE A 332 10.90 -3.86 -6.69
C ILE A 332 11.46 -3.41 -8.04
N ARG A 333 12.79 -3.39 -8.24
CA ARG A 333 13.40 -3.05 -9.53
C ARG A 333 13.00 -4.02 -10.64
N ARG A 334 13.03 -5.33 -10.39
CA ARG A 334 12.65 -6.31 -11.41
C ARG A 334 11.16 -6.23 -11.77
N LEU A 335 10.29 -6.06 -10.77
CA LEU A 335 8.86 -5.80 -11.01
C LEU A 335 8.64 -4.50 -11.80
N CYS A 336 9.37 -3.44 -11.46
CA CYS A 336 9.33 -2.17 -12.17
C CYS A 336 9.73 -2.35 -13.65
N ASN A 337 10.83 -3.06 -13.93
CA ASN A 337 11.24 -3.35 -15.31
C ASN A 337 10.16 -4.12 -16.07
N LEU A 338 9.58 -5.17 -15.46
CA LEU A 338 8.48 -5.92 -16.08
C LEU A 338 7.27 -5.02 -16.44
N VAL A 339 6.95 -4.03 -15.62
CA VAL A 339 5.88 -3.06 -15.93
C VAL A 339 6.23 -2.24 -17.16
N PHE A 340 7.42 -1.65 -17.20
CA PHE A 340 7.81 -0.74 -18.27
C PHE A 340 8.08 -1.47 -19.60
N ASP A 341 8.62 -2.69 -19.54
CA ASP A 341 8.82 -3.54 -20.72
C ASP A 341 7.48 -3.99 -21.34
N ASN A 342 6.41 -4.08 -20.53
CA ASN A 342 5.10 -4.59 -20.94
C ASN A 342 3.97 -3.56 -20.73
N ILE A 343 4.27 -2.27 -20.76
CA ILE A 343 3.34 -1.21 -20.33
C ILE A 343 2.01 -1.24 -21.07
N SER A 344 2.03 -1.57 -22.37
CA SER A 344 0.85 -1.70 -23.23
C SER A 344 -0.11 -2.81 -22.83
N HIS A 345 0.33 -3.78 -22.03
CA HIS A 345 -0.50 -4.90 -21.55
C HIS A 345 -1.26 -4.57 -20.26
N PHE A 346 -0.95 -3.45 -19.60
CA PHE A 346 -1.62 -3.04 -18.38
C PHE A 346 -2.83 -2.15 -18.68
N HIS A 347 -3.90 -2.36 -17.94
CA HIS A 347 -5.03 -1.44 -17.92
C HIS A 347 -4.63 -0.11 -17.26
N HIS A 348 -5.17 1.02 -17.73
CA HIS A 348 -4.82 2.36 -17.23
C HIS A 348 -4.97 2.51 -15.70
N SER A 349 -6.03 1.93 -15.12
CA SER A 349 -6.21 1.95 -13.65
C SER A 349 -5.17 1.11 -12.90
N ALA A 350 -4.65 0.04 -13.51
CA ALA A 350 -3.57 -0.75 -12.93
C ALA A 350 -2.24 0.00 -12.99
N LEU A 351 -1.96 0.73 -14.09
CA LEU A 351 -0.78 1.58 -14.22
C LEU A 351 -0.75 2.69 -13.16
N ILE A 352 -1.89 3.36 -12.94
CA ILE A 352 -2.00 4.36 -11.86
C ILE A 352 -1.76 3.69 -10.49
N ASN A 353 -2.36 2.52 -10.25
CA ASN A 353 -2.15 1.83 -8.99
C ASN A 353 -0.69 1.42 -8.79
N ILE A 354 0.00 1.00 -9.85
CA ILE A 354 1.42 0.67 -9.83
C ILE A 354 2.25 1.90 -9.45
N ILE A 355 2.10 3.03 -10.14
CA ILE A 355 2.91 4.22 -9.85
C ILE A 355 2.63 4.78 -8.45
N TYR A 356 1.38 4.72 -7.99
CA TYR A 356 1.00 5.09 -6.63
C TYR A 356 1.68 4.21 -5.58
N ASN A 357 1.72 2.89 -5.80
CA ASN A 357 2.38 1.97 -4.86
C ASN A 357 3.91 2.08 -4.91
N LEU A 358 4.50 2.30 -6.09
CA LEU A 358 5.92 2.62 -6.21
C LEU A 358 6.26 3.91 -5.48
N THR A 359 5.40 4.92 -5.54
CA THR A 359 5.57 6.20 -4.83
C THR A 359 5.57 6.00 -3.31
N LYS A 360 4.65 5.17 -2.79
CA LYS A 360 4.65 4.80 -1.37
C LYS A 360 5.92 4.05 -0.95
N LEU A 361 6.47 3.23 -1.85
CA LEU A 361 7.77 2.58 -1.66
C LEU A 361 8.96 3.54 -1.89
N LYS A 362 8.72 4.81 -2.20
CA LYS A 362 9.72 5.84 -2.55
C LYS A 362 10.56 5.44 -3.79
N PHE A 363 10.06 4.53 -4.62
CA PHE A 363 10.75 3.94 -5.76
C PHE A 363 10.23 4.51 -7.09
N THR A 364 10.11 5.83 -7.16
CA THR A 364 9.63 6.55 -8.34
C THR A 364 10.64 7.57 -8.83
N THR A 365 10.58 7.83 -10.13
CA THR A 365 11.35 8.89 -10.81
C THR A 365 10.37 9.68 -11.66
N THR A 366 10.73 10.90 -12.05
CA THR A 366 9.93 11.73 -12.97
C THR A 366 9.66 10.99 -14.29
N ASN A 367 10.68 10.33 -14.85
CA ASN A 367 10.54 9.51 -16.06
C ASN A 367 9.51 8.37 -15.91
N HIS A 368 9.47 7.70 -14.76
CA HIS A 368 8.44 6.67 -14.51
C HIS A 368 7.03 7.25 -14.56
N ILE A 369 6.85 8.45 -14.00
CA ILE A 369 5.56 9.15 -13.96
C ILE A 369 5.17 9.60 -15.36
N ASP A 370 6.09 10.17 -16.13
CA ASP A 370 5.82 10.65 -17.48
C ASP A 370 5.40 9.53 -18.43
N VAL A 371 6.12 8.40 -18.39
CA VAL A 371 5.81 7.24 -19.22
C VAL A 371 4.44 6.66 -18.87
N ILE A 372 4.10 6.55 -17.58
CA ILE A 372 2.78 6.06 -17.16
C ILE A 372 1.69 7.08 -17.51
N TYR A 373 1.91 8.36 -17.25
CA TYR A 373 0.95 9.42 -17.56
C TYR A 373 0.58 9.41 -19.04
N LYS A 374 1.57 9.35 -19.94
CA LYS A 374 1.34 9.29 -21.38
C LYS A 374 0.43 8.13 -21.82
N ASN A 375 0.49 6.99 -21.13
CA ASN A 375 -0.34 5.81 -21.44
C ASN A 375 -1.75 5.88 -20.79
N VAL A 376 -1.98 6.81 -19.87
CA VAL A 376 -3.25 6.96 -19.16
C VAL A 376 -4.00 8.23 -19.56
N GLU A 377 -3.29 9.21 -20.12
CA GLU A 377 -3.79 10.54 -20.44
C GLU A 377 -5.06 10.52 -21.32
N GLU A 378 -5.12 9.65 -22.34
CA GLU A 378 -6.26 9.51 -23.25
C GLU A 378 -7.45 8.75 -22.62
N HIS A 379 -7.26 8.21 -21.42
CA HIS A 379 -8.26 7.38 -20.72
C HIS A 379 -8.62 7.94 -19.34
N MET A 380 -8.27 9.20 -19.04
CA MET A 380 -8.57 9.84 -17.77
C MET A 380 -10.06 9.90 -17.49
N ASP A 381 -10.87 10.18 -18.50
CA ASP A 381 -12.33 10.27 -18.41
C ASP A 381 -12.98 8.93 -17.99
N ASN A 382 -12.29 7.81 -18.23
CA ASN A 382 -12.73 6.46 -17.84
C ASN A 382 -12.26 6.08 -16.42
N CYS A 383 -11.40 6.88 -15.80
CA CYS A 383 -10.90 6.61 -14.46
C CYS A 383 -11.94 6.99 -13.41
N ASN A 384 -12.10 6.15 -12.39
CA ASN A 384 -12.90 6.51 -11.24
C ASN A 384 -12.16 7.52 -10.34
N VAL A 385 -12.90 8.18 -9.46
CA VAL A 385 -12.35 9.20 -8.54
C VAL A 385 -11.21 8.64 -7.67
N ASN A 386 -11.28 7.38 -7.23
CA ASN A 386 -10.20 6.80 -6.43
C ASN A 386 -8.88 6.76 -7.21
N THR A 387 -8.94 6.31 -8.46
CA THR A 387 -7.78 6.22 -9.35
C THR A 387 -7.23 7.61 -9.66
N LEU A 388 -8.08 8.60 -9.94
CA LEU A 388 -7.62 9.98 -10.16
C LEU A 388 -6.97 10.59 -8.90
N CYS A 389 -7.51 10.32 -7.71
CA CYS A 389 -6.90 10.75 -6.45
C CYS A 389 -5.54 10.08 -6.20
N GLU A 390 -5.40 8.78 -6.52
CA GLU A 390 -4.11 8.07 -6.44
C GLU A 390 -3.06 8.70 -7.39
N LEU A 391 -3.46 9.10 -8.60
CA LEU A 391 -2.57 9.78 -9.55
C LEU A 391 -2.19 11.19 -9.07
N LEU A 392 -3.17 11.99 -8.59
CA LEU A 392 -2.90 13.33 -8.06
C LEU A 392 -1.98 13.26 -6.83
N TYR A 393 -2.18 12.28 -5.96
CA TYR A 393 -1.31 12.05 -4.81
C TYR A 393 0.10 11.63 -5.22
N THR A 394 0.22 10.83 -6.28
CA THR A 394 1.51 10.45 -6.89
C THR A 394 2.26 11.69 -7.37
N PHE A 395 1.56 12.62 -8.02
CA PHE A 395 2.13 13.87 -8.52
C PHE A 395 2.67 14.73 -7.38
N TYR A 396 1.85 14.93 -6.35
CA TYR A 396 2.24 15.63 -5.12
C TYR A 396 3.51 15.03 -4.53
N MET A 397 3.51 13.73 -4.25
CA MET A 397 4.64 13.06 -3.58
C MET A 397 5.97 13.16 -4.35
N ASN A 398 5.92 13.40 -5.66
CA ASN A 398 7.08 13.49 -6.54
C ASN A 398 7.33 14.90 -7.10
N GLU A 399 6.67 15.94 -6.58
CA GLU A 399 6.92 17.36 -6.92
C GLU A 399 6.65 17.69 -8.40
N ILE A 400 5.68 17.00 -9.02
CA ILE A 400 5.30 17.27 -10.40
C ILE A 400 4.47 18.55 -10.44
N ASN A 401 4.99 19.61 -11.04
CA ASN A 401 4.36 20.94 -11.11
C ASN A 401 3.91 21.34 -12.52
N GLU A 402 3.58 20.35 -13.34
CA GLU A 402 3.12 20.55 -14.72
C GLU A 402 1.63 20.91 -14.76
N GLU A 403 1.35 22.19 -14.95
CA GLU A 403 0.02 22.79 -14.89
C GLU A 403 -1.02 22.10 -15.77
N ILE A 404 -0.67 21.81 -17.03
CA ILE A 404 -1.57 21.15 -17.98
C ILE A 404 -2.00 19.77 -17.44
N LYS A 405 -1.04 19.00 -16.92
CA LYS A 405 -1.31 17.65 -16.42
C LYS A 405 -2.17 17.68 -15.16
N ILE A 406 -1.94 18.64 -14.29
CA ILE A 406 -2.68 18.81 -13.03
C ILE A 406 -4.13 19.27 -13.31
N ASN A 407 -4.32 20.27 -14.16
CA ASN A 407 -5.65 20.75 -14.56
C ASN A 407 -6.51 19.63 -15.13
N LYS A 408 -5.94 18.83 -16.04
CA LYS A 408 -6.64 17.69 -16.64
C LYS A 408 -7.12 16.65 -15.63
N ILE A 409 -6.38 16.45 -14.53
CA ILE A 409 -6.82 15.56 -13.45
C ILE A 409 -7.98 16.19 -12.68
N PHE A 410 -7.88 17.47 -12.29
CA PHE A 410 -8.97 18.15 -11.57
C PHE A 410 -10.26 18.27 -12.39
N GLU A 411 -10.16 18.51 -13.70
CA GLU A 411 -11.30 18.56 -14.63
C GLU A 411 -12.10 17.24 -14.68
N ASN A 412 -11.41 16.11 -14.48
CA ASN A 412 -12.00 14.77 -14.52
C ASN A 412 -12.51 14.28 -13.16
N ILE A 413 -12.32 15.03 -12.08
CA ILE A 413 -12.77 14.62 -10.75
C ILE A 413 -14.23 14.98 -10.54
N ASN A 414 -15.07 13.94 -10.41
CA ASN A 414 -16.45 14.09 -9.99
C ASN A 414 -16.54 14.21 -8.46
N TYR A 415 -16.78 15.43 -7.97
CA TYR A 415 -16.83 15.74 -6.54
C TYR A 415 -17.99 15.06 -5.79
N ASP A 416 -19.11 14.75 -6.44
CA ASP A 416 -20.28 14.14 -5.80
C ASP A 416 -19.99 12.72 -5.27
N HIS A 417 -19.05 12.03 -5.92
CA HIS A 417 -18.66 10.67 -5.55
C HIS A 417 -17.91 10.61 -4.23
N PHE A 418 -17.31 11.71 -3.73
CA PHE A 418 -16.55 11.69 -2.47
C PHE A 418 -17.38 11.24 -1.27
N ASN A 419 -18.71 11.40 -1.32
CA ASN A 419 -19.63 10.88 -0.30
C ASN A 419 -19.50 9.37 -0.07
N THR A 420 -19.14 8.61 -1.10
CA THR A 420 -19.02 7.13 -1.06
C THR A 420 -17.57 6.64 -1.03
N VAL A 421 -16.61 7.52 -1.30
CA VAL A 421 -15.17 7.22 -1.37
C VAL A 421 -14.61 6.88 0.01
N LYS A 422 -13.57 6.04 0.06
CA LYS A 422 -12.88 5.66 1.31
C LYS A 422 -12.22 6.86 1.98
N THR A 423 -12.21 6.89 3.32
CA THR A 423 -11.52 7.94 4.10
C THR A 423 -10.05 8.10 3.71
N ALA A 424 -9.34 7.01 3.43
CA ALA A 424 -7.95 7.08 2.96
C ALA A 424 -7.80 7.87 1.66
N VAL A 425 -8.66 7.61 0.67
CA VAL A 425 -8.62 8.30 -0.63
C VAL A 425 -8.99 9.78 -0.50
N LEU A 426 -9.98 10.10 0.35
CA LEU A 426 -10.34 11.48 0.66
C LEU A 426 -9.17 12.24 1.31
N ILE A 427 -8.45 11.61 2.24
CA ILE A 427 -7.24 12.18 2.86
C ILE A 427 -6.13 12.39 1.83
N ASP A 428 -5.90 11.41 0.95
CA ASP A 428 -4.94 11.53 -0.16
C ASP A 428 -5.28 12.73 -1.06
N PHE A 429 -6.56 12.88 -1.40
CA PHE A 429 -7.03 13.99 -2.22
C PHE A 429 -6.89 15.35 -1.52
N ILE A 430 -7.32 15.48 -0.26
CA ILE A 430 -7.18 16.73 0.51
C ILE A 430 -5.70 17.11 0.60
N HIS A 431 -4.83 16.16 0.92
CA HIS A 431 -3.40 16.41 1.03
C HIS A 431 -2.81 16.97 -0.28
N ALA A 432 -3.04 16.29 -1.40
CA ALA A 432 -2.54 16.76 -2.69
C ALA A 432 -3.20 18.09 -3.11
N SER A 433 -4.49 18.27 -2.84
CA SER A 433 -5.23 19.50 -3.18
C SER A 433 -4.77 20.70 -2.36
N THR A 434 -4.34 20.50 -1.10
CA THR A 434 -3.72 21.57 -0.31
C THR A 434 -2.40 22.03 -0.92
N TYR A 435 -1.58 21.11 -1.44
CA TYR A 435 -0.35 21.48 -2.16
C TYR A 435 -0.66 22.19 -3.49
N TYR A 436 -1.66 21.70 -4.22
CA TYR A 436 -2.13 22.23 -5.51
C TYR A 436 -3.31 23.21 -5.37
N ASN A 437 -3.35 23.99 -4.29
CA ASN A 437 -4.50 24.82 -3.92
C ASN A 437 -4.95 25.81 -5.01
N LYS A 438 -4.04 26.23 -5.91
CA LYS A 438 -4.36 27.11 -7.05
C LYS A 438 -5.29 26.50 -8.10
N TYR A 439 -5.47 25.17 -8.11
CA TYR A 439 -6.26 24.45 -9.10
C TYR A 439 -7.63 23.98 -8.59
N ILE A 440 -7.92 24.20 -7.32
CA ILE A 440 -9.19 23.84 -6.70
C ILE A 440 -9.83 25.08 -6.09
N GLU A 441 -11.13 25.25 -6.33
CA GLU A 441 -11.90 26.30 -5.66
C GLU A 441 -11.88 26.09 -4.14
N LYS A 442 -11.64 27.17 -3.40
CA LYS A 442 -11.54 27.14 -1.94
C LYS A 442 -12.75 26.46 -1.27
N GLU A 443 -13.96 26.82 -1.70
CA GLU A 443 -15.20 26.25 -1.17
C GLU A 443 -15.30 24.73 -1.37
N LYS A 444 -14.83 24.21 -2.51
CA LYS A 444 -14.81 22.76 -2.78
C LYS A 444 -13.87 22.04 -1.82
N LEU A 445 -12.69 22.61 -1.56
CA LEU A 445 -11.73 22.03 -0.62
C LEU A 445 -12.27 22.06 0.82
N GLU A 446 -12.86 23.17 1.27
CA GLU A 446 -13.48 23.29 2.60
C GLU A 446 -14.61 22.27 2.79
N ASN A 447 -15.51 22.14 1.81
CA ASN A 447 -16.61 21.16 1.85
C ASN A 447 -16.11 19.71 1.99
N LEU A 448 -14.98 19.37 1.36
CA LEU A 448 -14.37 18.04 1.46
C LEU A 448 -13.68 17.81 2.80
N ILE A 449 -13.07 18.84 3.38
CA ILE A 449 -12.50 18.80 4.73
C ILE A 449 -13.63 18.60 5.76
N ASP A 450 -14.73 19.33 5.62
CA ASP A 450 -15.91 19.16 6.47
C ASP A 450 -16.52 17.76 6.33
N LEU A 451 -16.62 17.25 5.09
CA LEU A 451 -17.05 15.88 4.84
C LEU A 451 -16.15 14.85 5.53
N LEU A 452 -14.82 15.09 5.55
CA LEU A 452 -13.88 14.21 6.25
C LEU A 452 -14.13 14.20 7.76
N PHE A 453 -14.26 15.37 8.38
CA PHE A 453 -14.42 15.48 9.84
C PHE A 453 -15.79 15.04 10.35
N LYS A 454 -16.80 14.96 9.47
CA LYS A 454 -18.08 14.28 9.75
C LYS A 454 -17.96 12.76 9.84
N ARG A 455 -16.86 12.17 9.33
CA ARG A 455 -16.62 10.71 9.41
C ARG A 455 -15.97 10.32 10.72
N ASN A 456 -16.14 9.04 11.08
CA ASN A 456 -15.43 8.44 12.21
C ASN A 456 -13.91 8.51 11.99
N VAL A 457 -13.18 8.79 13.07
CA VAL A 457 -11.71 8.80 13.09
C VAL A 457 -11.20 7.41 12.67
N PRO A 458 -10.30 7.32 11.67
CA PRO A 458 -9.73 6.04 11.26
C PRO A 458 -8.84 5.46 12.36
N LYS A 459 -8.86 4.13 12.51
CA LYS A 459 -7.93 3.43 13.42
C LYS A 459 -6.46 3.50 12.96
N SER A 460 -6.22 3.79 11.69
CA SER A 460 -4.89 3.86 11.11
C SER A 460 -4.21 5.18 11.51
N LEU A 461 -3.21 5.09 12.37
CA LEU A 461 -2.36 6.22 12.78
C LEU A 461 -1.73 6.93 11.58
N THR A 462 -1.37 6.17 10.55
CA THR A 462 -0.81 6.71 9.30
C THR A 462 -1.75 7.69 8.59
N LEU A 463 -3.06 7.42 8.59
CA LEU A 463 -4.03 8.31 7.97
C LEU A 463 -4.21 9.60 8.78
N ILE A 464 -4.17 9.47 10.12
CA ILE A 464 -4.22 10.61 11.04
C ILE A 464 -2.99 11.50 10.84
N ALA A 465 -1.79 10.90 10.74
CA ALA A 465 -0.54 11.59 10.43
C ALA A 465 -0.65 12.44 9.16
N LYS A 466 -1.18 11.80 8.12
CA LYS A 466 -1.26 12.37 6.79
C LYS A 466 -2.19 13.58 6.76
N ILE A 467 -3.40 13.50 7.34
CA ILE A 467 -4.32 14.65 7.32
C ILE A 467 -3.86 15.81 8.21
N ARG A 468 -3.05 15.55 9.25
CA ARG A 468 -2.58 16.61 10.15
C ARG A 468 -1.83 17.71 9.38
N GLU A 469 -0.90 17.32 8.51
CA GLU A 469 -0.06 18.25 7.74
C GLU A 469 -0.85 19.31 6.93
N PRO A 470 -1.78 18.96 6.03
CA PRO A 470 -2.54 19.94 5.27
C PRO A 470 -3.45 20.82 6.16
N ILE A 471 -4.03 20.28 7.23
CA ILE A 471 -4.95 21.06 8.09
C ILE A 471 -4.19 22.16 8.86
N TYR A 472 -3.03 21.83 9.42
CA TYR A 472 -2.21 22.83 10.10
C TYR A 472 -1.59 23.82 9.11
N PHE A 473 -1.22 23.39 7.90
CA PHE A 473 -0.78 24.28 6.84
C PHE A 473 -1.85 25.31 6.49
N LEU A 474 -3.08 24.86 6.20
CA LEU A 474 -4.23 25.72 5.90
C LEU A 474 -4.65 26.56 7.12
N SER A 475 -4.38 26.16 8.36
CA SER A 475 -4.69 27.04 9.50
C SER A 475 -3.76 28.26 9.58
N GLY A 476 -2.53 28.12 9.07
CA GLY A 476 -1.49 29.16 9.08
C GLY A 476 -1.33 29.90 7.74
N ASP A 477 -2.03 29.49 6.69
CA ASP A 477 -1.96 30.12 5.37
C ASP A 477 -2.74 31.44 5.37
N SER A 478 -2.11 32.51 4.87
CA SER A 478 -2.70 33.85 4.80
C SER A 478 -3.81 33.95 3.75
N SER A 479 -3.77 33.10 2.71
CA SER A 479 -4.74 33.09 1.60
C SER A 479 -5.94 32.18 1.88
N PHE A 480 -5.70 31.07 2.57
CA PHE A 480 -6.71 30.07 2.94
C PHE A 480 -6.59 29.85 4.43
N LYS A 481 -7.28 30.64 5.26
CA LYS A 481 -7.25 30.49 6.72
C LYS A 481 -8.36 29.55 7.18
N TYR A 482 -8.04 28.26 7.33
CA TYR A 482 -8.99 27.27 7.85
C TYR A 482 -9.12 27.37 9.38
N ASP A 483 -10.35 27.46 9.90
CA ASP A 483 -10.58 27.50 11.34
C ASP A 483 -10.50 26.10 11.97
N LEU A 484 -9.51 25.91 12.85
CA LEU A 484 -9.34 24.65 13.60
C LEU A 484 -10.53 24.32 14.51
N ASN A 485 -11.37 25.30 14.88
CA ASN A 485 -12.60 25.06 15.63
C ASN A 485 -13.62 24.22 14.85
N ASN A 486 -13.50 24.14 13.52
CA ASN A 486 -14.36 23.30 12.68
C ASN A 486 -13.95 21.81 12.76
N VAL A 487 -12.77 21.50 13.29
CA VAL A 487 -12.33 20.12 13.50
C VAL A 487 -13.03 19.54 14.72
N SER A 488 -13.65 18.37 14.57
CA SER A 488 -14.32 17.75 15.73
C SER A 488 -13.32 17.38 16.83
N PRO A 489 -13.68 17.46 18.12
CA PRO A 489 -12.77 17.17 19.23
C PRO A 489 -12.13 15.78 19.16
N SER A 490 -12.86 14.78 18.64
CA SER A 490 -12.33 13.43 18.44
C SER A 490 -11.18 13.39 17.44
N TRP A 491 -11.27 14.16 16.35
CA TRP A 491 -10.20 14.26 15.36
C TRP A 491 -9.01 15.05 15.90
N LEU A 492 -9.27 16.16 16.62
CA LEU A 492 -8.22 16.96 17.24
C LEU A 492 -7.40 16.13 18.24
N ASN A 493 -8.08 15.39 19.13
CA ASN A 493 -7.42 14.53 20.11
C ASN A 493 -6.59 13.43 19.42
N ALA A 494 -7.16 12.76 18.41
CA ALA A 494 -6.44 11.74 17.65
C ALA A 494 -5.19 12.30 16.94
N MET A 495 -5.29 13.50 16.35
CA MET A 495 -4.15 14.17 15.72
C MET A 495 -3.07 14.56 16.73
N ASN A 496 -3.43 14.91 17.97
CA ASN A 496 -2.47 15.26 19.02
C ASN A 496 -1.81 14.02 19.63
N ASP A 497 -2.59 12.97 19.90
CA ASP A 497 -2.06 11.67 20.37
C ASP A 497 -1.08 11.07 19.36
N PHE A 498 -1.32 11.28 18.07
CA PHE A 498 -0.43 10.83 17.01
C PHE A 498 0.99 11.40 17.15
N LEU A 499 1.17 12.68 17.50
CA LEU A 499 2.52 13.28 17.60
C LEU A 499 3.41 12.54 18.61
N ARG A 500 2.84 12.14 19.74
CA ARG A 500 3.54 11.35 20.75
C ARG A 500 3.92 9.98 20.19
N ILE A 501 2.97 9.31 19.54
CA ILE A 501 3.19 7.96 18.99
C ILE A 501 4.19 7.97 17.82
N ASP A 502 4.18 9.00 16.97
CA ASP A 502 5.14 9.14 15.87
C ASP A 502 6.56 9.30 16.40
N HIS A 503 6.74 10.14 17.42
CA HIS A 503 8.01 10.33 18.11
C HIS A 503 8.56 9.01 18.66
N GLU A 504 7.74 8.25 19.42
CA GLU A 504 8.11 6.95 19.97
C GLU A 504 8.49 5.95 18.87
N LYS A 505 7.74 5.92 17.76
CA LYS A 505 8.00 5.00 16.64
C LYS A 505 9.28 5.34 15.91
N LEU A 506 9.56 6.61 15.64
CA LEU A 506 10.77 7.05 14.98
C LEU A 506 12.00 6.78 15.83
N GLN A 507 11.90 7.04 17.13
CA GLN A 507 12.96 6.73 18.07
C GLN A 507 13.26 5.22 18.10
N ALA A 508 12.27 4.36 17.89
CA ALA A 508 12.50 2.92 17.77
C ALA A 508 13.13 2.48 16.43
N LEU A 509 13.21 3.35 15.42
CA LEU A 509 13.77 2.99 14.11
C LEU A 509 15.30 2.96 14.16
N LYS A 510 15.88 1.80 13.84
CA LYS A 510 17.34 1.65 13.68
C LYS A 510 17.93 2.70 12.72
N THR A 511 17.28 2.97 11.59
CA THR A 511 17.73 3.95 10.60
C THR A 511 17.76 5.38 11.15
N PHE A 512 16.88 5.72 12.10
CA PHE A 512 16.91 7.03 12.74
C PHE A 512 18.20 7.20 13.55
N HIS A 513 18.56 6.21 14.37
CA HIS A 513 19.82 6.23 15.14
C HIS A 513 21.06 6.18 14.25
N GLU A 514 21.04 5.40 13.17
CA GLU A 514 22.11 5.39 12.17
C GLU A 514 22.34 6.81 11.64
N VAL A 515 21.29 7.50 11.18
CA VAL A 515 21.37 8.87 10.69
C VAL A 515 21.83 9.84 11.76
N GLN A 516 21.26 9.76 12.97
CA GLN A 516 21.58 10.63 14.09
C GLN A 516 23.07 10.55 14.46
N ASN A 517 23.63 9.34 14.53
CA ASN A 517 25.03 9.14 14.88
C ASN A 517 25.98 9.76 13.84
N ILE A 518 25.71 9.53 12.55
CA ILE A 518 26.55 10.11 11.49
C ILE A 518 26.36 11.63 11.43
N LEU A 519 25.13 12.13 11.58
CA LEU A 519 24.87 13.57 11.61
C LEU A 519 25.62 14.26 12.75
N ASN A 520 25.64 13.67 13.94
CA ASN A 520 26.39 14.19 15.09
C ASN A 520 27.92 14.19 14.86
N SER A 521 28.43 13.28 14.02
CA SER A 521 29.85 13.27 13.66
C SER A 521 30.23 14.35 12.63
N VAL A 522 29.32 14.69 11.71
CA VAL A 522 29.60 15.60 10.59
C VAL A 522 29.18 17.05 10.89
N ALA A 523 28.06 17.26 11.58
CA ALA A 523 27.50 18.58 11.86
C ALA A 523 28.47 19.56 12.57
N PRO A 524 29.33 19.13 13.52
CA PRO A 524 30.32 20.01 14.15
C PRO A 524 31.28 20.66 13.15
N ASN A 525 31.62 20.00 12.04
CA ASN A 525 32.48 20.56 10.99
C ASN A 525 31.86 21.80 10.32
N PHE A 526 30.52 21.90 10.36
CA PHE A 526 29.74 23.02 9.84
C PHE A 526 29.36 24.02 10.93
N LYS A 527 29.84 23.83 12.17
CA LYS A 527 29.40 24.56 13.37
C LYS A 527 27.87 24.49 13.52
N LEU A 528 27.31 23.29 13.44
CA LEU A 528 25.88 23.01 13.59
C LEU A 528 25.66 22.03 14.75
N ASN A 529 24.56 22.19 15.47
CA ASN A 529 24.16 21.29 16.56
C ASN A 529 22.69 20.91 16.42
N PHE A 530 22.43 19.74 15.83
CA PHE A 530 21.07 19.28 15.61
C PHE A 530 20.48 18.65 16.87
N VAL A 531 19.30 19.12 17.26
CA VAL A 531 18.48 18.51 18.29
C VAL A 531 17.48 17.56 17.65
N PRO A 532 17.45 16.27 18.06
CA PRO A 532 16.55 15.29 17.48
C PRO A 532 15.10 15.46 17.97
N LEU A 533 14.15 15.06 17.13
CA LEU A 533 12.74 14.79 17.43
C LEU A 533 12.00 15.90 18.19
N GLN A 534 12.14 17.16 17.76
CA GLN A 534 11.42 18.28 18.38
C GLN A 534 10.02 18.48 17.79
N ILE A 535 9.12 19.03 18.60
CA ILE A 535 7.82 19.53 18.13
C ILE A 535 7.92 21.06 18.02
N THR A 536 7.76 21.57 16.80
CA THR A 536 7.92 22.99 16.49
C THR A 536 6.77 23.42 15.59
N HIS A 537 6.05 24.49 15.95
CA HIS A 537 4.88 25.00 15.21
C HIS A 537 3.84 23.91 14.85
N SER A 538 3.54 23.01 15.79
CA SER A 538 2.57 21.91 15.62
C SER A 538 2.99 20.78 14.67
N TYR A 539 4.22 20.81 14.15
CA TYR A 539 4.85 19.73 13.39
C TYR A 539 5.90 19.00 14.22
N SER A 540 6.01 17.68 14.05
CA SER A 540 7.17 16.93 14.52
C SER A 540 8.30 17.05 13.50
N VAL A 541 9.50 17.43 13.94
CA VAL A 541 10.71 17.60 13.15
C VAL A 541 11.77 16.62 13.62
N ASP A 542 12.41 15.91 12.69
CA ASP A 542 13.34 14.85 13.05
C ASP A 542 14.67 15.37 13.57
N PHE A 543 15.22 16.40 12.93
CA PHE A 543 16.44 17.08 13.35
C PHE A 543 16.29 18.58 13.10
N ILE A 544 16.49 19.39 14.14
CA ILE A 544 16.40 20.85 14.05
C ILE A 544 17.65 21.49 14.63
N GLU A 545 18.18 22.50 13.93
CA GLU A 545 19.20 23.40 14.42
C GLU A 545 18.56 24.80 14.51
N ASN A 546 18.50 25.34 15.73
CA ASN A 546 17.69 26.51 16.03
C ASN A 546 18.38 27.83 15.67
N GLU A 547 19.71 27.91 15.76
CA GLU A 547 20.44 29.17 15.57
C GLU A 547 20.43 29.63 14.11
N LYS A 548 20.71 28.71 13.18
CA LYS A 548 20.69 28.92 11.73
C LYS A 548 19.38 28.47 11.08
N LYS A 549 18.40 28.07 11.88
CA LYS A 549 17.06 27.64 11.45
C LYS A 549 17.11 26.56 10.37
N ILE A 550 17.78 25.45 10.64
CA ILE A 550 17.89 24.33 9.70
C ILE A 550 17.02 23.16 10.17
N ILE A 551 16.25 22.58 9.26
CA ILE A 551 15.44 21.39 9.49
C ILE A 551 15.88 20.29 8.55
N ILE A 552 16.13 19.11 9.09
CA ILE A 552 16.40 17.90 8.32
C ILE A 552 15.40 16.83 8.73
N ASP A 553 14.63 16.32 7.77
CA ASP A 553 13.70 15.22 7.98
C ASP A 553 14.17 13.93 7.29
N LEU A 554 13.93 12.80 7.95
CA LEU A 554 14.23 11.47 7.48
C LEU A 554 13.02 10.87 6.75
N ASP A 555 13.20 10.62 5.45
CA ASP A 555 12.23 9.90 4.65
C ASP A 555 12.32 8.39 4.92
N THR A 556 11.16 7.74 5.08
CA THR A 556 11.06 6.30 5.34
C THR A 556 9.88 5.72 4.57
N ILE A 557 9.90 4.41 4.29
CA ILE A 557 8.77 3.75 3.61
C ILE A 557 7.48 3.79 4.43
N VAL A 558 7.59 3.83 5.76
CA VAL A 558 6.43 3.90 6.66
C VAL A 558 5.82 5.31 6.73
N ARG A 559 6.55 6.33 6.27
CA ARG A 559 6.07 7.70 6.18
C ARG A 559 5.48 7.98 4.81
N HIS A 560 4.18 8.23 4.81
CA HIS A 560 3.43 8.36 3.58
C HIS A 560 3.41 9.78 3.01
N THR A 561 4.02 10.78 3.65
CA THR A 561 4.13 12.15 3.14
C THR A 561 5.52 12.41 2.55
N SER A 562 5.65 13.45 1.71
CA SER A 562 6.93 13.88 1.11
C SER A 562 7.57 15.05 1.85
N PHE A 563 6.95 15.49 2.95
CA PHE A 563 7.27 16.68 3.75
C PHE A 563 7.14 18.01 3.03
N GLN A 564 6.69 18.07 1.77
CA GLN A 564 6.69 19.31 1.00
C GLN A 564 5.82 20.41 1.62
N ILE A 565 4.63 20.06 2.11
CA ILE A 565 3.73 21.03 2.72
C ILE A 565 4.36 21.55 4.03
N LYS A 566 4.86 20.63 4.87
CA LYS A 566 5.62 20.97 6.08
C LYS A 566 6.86 21.83 5.78
N HIS A 567 7.66 21.47 4.79
CA HIS A 567 8.89 22.16 4.41
C HIS A 567 8.59 23.56 3.90
N LYS A 568 7.60 23.71 3.01
CA LYS A 568 7.11 25.01 2.54
C LYS A 568 6.63 25.90 3.70
N TYR A 569 5.93 25.32 4.68
CA TYR A 569 5.52 26.04 5.88
C TYR A 569 6.73 26.60 6.66
N PHE A 570 7.75 25.78 6.89
CA PHE A 570 8.95 26.20 7.60
C PHE A 570 9.82 27.19 6.81
N GLU A 571 9.90 27.04 5.48
CA GLU A 571 10.56 27.98 4.58
C GLU A 571 9.93 29.37 4.66
N ASN A 572 8.59 29.44 4.71
CA ASN A 572 7.88 30.71 4.93
C ASN A 572 8.20 31.36 6.28
N LEU A 573 8.64 30.58 7.28
CA LEU A 573 9.12 31.05 8.59
C LEU A 573 10.64 31.37 8.60
N GLY A 574 11.30 31.25 7.45
CA GLY A 574 12.73 31.51 7.27
C GLY A 574 13.65 30.35 7.67
N PHE A 575 13.13 29.12 7.77
CA PHE A 575 13.97 27.93 7.94
C PHE A 575 14.49 27.43 6.59
N LYS A 576 15.67 26.81 6.61
CA LYS A 576 16.18 26.02 5.49
C LYS A 576 15.86 24.56 5.73
N THR A 577 15.25 23.91 4.76
CA THR A 577 14.76 22.53 4.93
C THR A 577 15.51 21.58 4.01
N ALA A 578 15.75 20.36 4.49
CA ALA A 578 16.26 19.27 3.69
C ALA A 578 15.63 17.94 4.09
N LYS A 579 15.72 16.98 3.19
CA LYS A 579 15.28 15.60 3.41
C LYS A 579 16.37 14.60 3.14
N ILE A 580 16.48 13.60 4.01
CA ILE A 580 17.32 12.42 3.80
C ILE A 580 16.47 11.39 3.07
N HIS A 581 16.70 11.22 1.77
CA HIS A 581 15.99 10.25 0.96
C HIS A 581 16.30 8.81 1.37
N PHE A 582 15.24 8.01 1.57
CA PHE A 582 15.32 6.62 1.99
C PHE A 582 16.27 5.77 1.13
N TRP A 583 16.05 5.70 -0.19
CA TRP A 583 16.87 4.85 -1.06
C TRP A 583 18.28 5.38 -1.30
N LYS A 584 18.53 6.70 -1.19
CA LYS A 584 19.89 7.23 -1.26
C LYS A 584 20.69 6.82 -0.02
N TRP A 585 20.08 6.94 1.16
CA TRP A 585 20.66 6.45 2.41
C TRP A 585 20.96 4.95 2.35
N ARG A 586 19.99 4.13 1.94
CA ARG A 586 20.14 2.67 1.86
C ARG A 586 21.11 2.18 0.77
N LYS A 587 21.50 3.03 -0.18
CA LYS A 587 22.53 2.72 -1.18
C LYS A 587 23.95 2.91 -0.65
N CYS A 588 24.14 3.70 0.40
CA CYS A 588 25.45 3.90 1.02
C CYS A 588 25.88 2.60 1.68
N ARG A 589 27.02 2.04 1.26
CA ARG A 589 27.55 0.74 1.71
C ARG A 589 28.58 0.88 2.82
N SER A 590 29.07 2.09 3.05
CA SER A 590 30.06 2.39 4.09
C SER A 590 29.67 3.65 4.86
N GLU A 591 30.22 3.80 6.06
CA GLU A 591 30.05 4.98 6.89
C GLU A 591 30.57 6.25 6.17
N LYS A 592 31.68 6.14 5.44
CA LYS A 592 32.24 7.25 4.65
C LYS A 592 31.28 7.74 3.58
N GLU A 593 30.59 6.83 2.89
CA GLU A 593 29.56 7.21 1.90
C GLU A 593 28.36 7.90 2.57
N GLN A 594 27.96 7.45 3.77
CA GLN A 594 26.91 8.09 4.55
C GLN A 594 27.31 9.50 5.01
N GLN A 595 28.55 9.67 5.48
CA GLN A 595 29.11 10.97 5.86
C GLN A 595 29.12 11.92 4.66
N ASN A 596 29.64 11.48 3.51
CA ASN A 596 29.65 12.28 2.27
C ASN A 596 28.24 12.71 1.87
N TYR A 597 27.26 11.80 1.92
CA TYR A 597 25.89 12.12 1.58
C TYR A 597 25.26 13.14 2.55
N LEU A 598 25.55 13.05 3.85
CA LEU A 598 25.11 14.08 4.80
C LEU A 598 25.85 15.40 4.62
N CYS A 599 27.14 15.40 4.30
CA CYS A 599 27.87 16.61 3.93
C CYS A 599 27.20 17.31 2.75
N ASP A 600 26.84 16.59 1.69
CA ASP A 600 26.15 17.15 0.52
C ASP A 600 24.82 17.81 0.90
N ILE A 601 24.06 17.17 1.80
CA ILE A 601 22.83 17.74 2.35
C ILE A 601 23.14 19.00 3.16
N LEU A 602 24.11 18.97 4.07
CA LEU A 602 24.48 20.12 4.89
C LEU A 602 25.00 21.28 4.03
N TYR A 603 25.75 21.03 2.98
CA TYR A 603 26.16 22.06 2.01
C TYR A 603 24.97 22.64 1.24
N SER A 604 23.87 21.91 1.07
CA SER A 604 22.67 22.45 0.41
C SER A 604 21.87 23.39 1.31
N VAL A 605 21.98 23.25 2.64
CA VAL A 605 21.23 24.06 3.63
C VAL A 605 22.10 25.02 4.44
N SER A 606 23.42 24.97 4.26
CA SER A 606 24.36 25.94 4.84
C SER A 606 24.87 26.88 3.76
N ASP A 607 25.07 28.14 4.10
CA ASP A 607 25.62 29.15 3.17
C ASP A 607 27.11 28.94 2.87
N GLN A 608 27.67 27.78 3.21
CA GLN A 608 29.10 27.46 3.06
C GLN A 608 29.49 27.01 1.64
N LYS A 609 28.56 27.00 0.69
CA LYS A 609 28.89 26.81 -0.74
C LYS A 609 29.56 28.06 -1.33
N LYS A 610 30.83 28.28 -0.97
CA LYS A 610 31.83 29.02 -1.76
C LYS A 610 33.28 28.90 -1.31
N ASN A 611 33.63 28.07 -0.31
CA ASN A 611 35.02 28.00 0.20
C ASN A 611 35.83 26.77 -0.27
N LEU A 612 35.28 25.88 -1.10
CA LEU A 612 36.04 24.77 -1.67
C LEU A 612 36.91 25.18 -2.87
N GLU A 613 36.63 26.33 -3.49
CA GLU A 613 37.53 26.94 -4.48
C GLU A 613 38.74 27.59 -3.78
N ASP A 614 38.54 28.24 -2.63
CA ASP A 614 39.62 28.86 -1.85
C ASP A 614 40.58 27.83 -1.19
N ILE A 615 40.11 26.63 -0.85
CA ILE A 615 40.98 25.57 -0.31
C ILE A 615 41.87 24.96 -1.41
N ASN A 616 41.36 24.84 -2.64
CA ASN A 616 42.14 24.34 -3.79
C ASN A 616 43.09 25.40 -4.39
N GLU A 617 42.86 26.69 -4.15
CA GLU A 617 43.82 27.75 -4.49
C GLU A 617 44.89 27.97 -3.42
N GLY A 618 44.61 27.62 -2.15
CA GLY A 618 45.57 27.70 -1.05
C GLY A 618 46.71 26.68 -1.11
N GLU A 619 46.47 25.47 -1.65
CA GLU A 619 47.50 24.43 -1.77
C GLU A 619 48.44 24.61 -2.97
N LYS A 620 48.14 25.52 -3.91
CA LYS A 620 49.03 25.80 -5.07
C LYS A 620 50.05 26.92 -4.84
N LYS A 621 50.07 27.60 -3.69
CA LYS A 621 50.97 28.74 -3.43
C LYS A 621 52.07 28.51 -2.40
N ILE A 622 52.23 27.30 -1.87
CA ILE A 622 53.34 26.98 -0.94
C ILE A 622 54.19 25.85 -1.53
N ASN A 623 54.94 26.18 -2.57
CA ASN A 623 56.22 25.56 -2.91
C ASN A 623 56.77 26.28 -4.14
N ILE A 624 57.57 27.31 -3.91
CA ILE A 624 58.79 27.72 -4.63
C ILE A 624 59.27 28.97 -3.88
N SER A 625 60.22 28.80 -2.96
CA SER A 625 61.42 29.66 -2.82
C SER A 625 62.16 29.36 -1.51
N GLN A 626 63.41 28.93 -1.72
CA GLN A 626 64.58 28.90 -0.82
C GLN A 626 64.67 27.75 0.18
#